data_AF-A0A0D2XAL4-F1
#
_entry.id   AF-A0A0D2XAL4-F1
#
_cell.length_a   1.000
_cell.length_b   1.000
_cell.length_c   1.000
_cell.angle_alpha   90.00
_cell.angle_beta   90.00
_cell.angle_gamma   90.00
#
_symmetry.space_group_name_H-M   'P 1'
#
loop_
_entity.id
_entity.type
_entity.pdbx_description
1 polymer ?
#
loop_
_entity_poly.entity_id
_entity_poly.type
_entity_poly.pdbx_seq_one_letter_code
_entity_poly.pdbx_strand_id
1 'polypeptide(L)'
;MAVLDEVPLVTARVRVAGELATEYDPLDNQESVINLDKEGTKIPTRNCYIESKSGAEFAVEVTVSDKYRLPHSHDTLIAEVSIDGQMMESCYIRTPFSPGMPSTIVISSAEFLAEKERVVARKFVFAPITKTCKPAY
;
A
#
# COMPACT_ATOMS: atom_id res chain seq x y z
N MET A 1 9.63 -6.10 -4.29
CA MET A 1 9.94 -4.76 -3.77
C MET A 1 9.32 -3.75 -4.72
N ALA A 2 8.20 -3.12 -4.36
CA ALA A 2 7.58 -2.12 -5.20
C ALA A 2 8.29 -0.78 -4.99
N VAL A 3 9.45 -0.63 -5.63
CA VAL A 3 10.08 0.66 -5.82
C VAL A 3 9.43 1.30 -7.03
N LEU A 4 8.91 2.51 -6.86
CA LEU A 4 8.53 3.37 -7.98
C LEU A 4 9.82 3.98 -8.53
N ASP A 5 10.19 3.65 -9.77
CA ASP A 5 11.46 4.11 -10.36
C ASP A 5 11.56 5.65 -10.40
N GLU A 6 10.42 6.33 -10.50
CA GLU A 6 10.31 7.79 -10.53
C GLU A 6 10.38 8.41 -9.11
N VAL A 7 10.22 7.62 -8.04
CA VAL A 7 10.39 8.04 -6.62
C VAL A 7 11.31 7.06 -5.87
N PRO A 8 12.61 6.97 -6.24
CA PRO A 8 13.51 5.88 -5.84
C PRO A 8 13.84 5.84 -4.33
N LEU A 9 13.47 6.88 -3.59
CA LEU A 9 13.71 7.02 -2.15
C LEU A 9 12.47 6.70 -1.30
N VAL A 10 11.37 6.29 -1.94
CA VAL A 10 10.15 5.83 -1.30
C VAL A 10 9.86 4.41 -1.79
N THR A 11 9.63 3.50 -0.85
CA THR A 11 9.30 2.11 -1.17
C THR A 11 8.05 1.68 -0.44
N ALA A 12 7.14 1.01 -1.14
CA ALA A 12 6.02 0.32 -0.54
C ALA A 12 6.22 -1.20 -0.67
N ARG A 13 5.88 -1.94 0.38
CA ARG A 13 5.99 -3.40 0.41
C ARG A 13 4.80 -3.99 1.16
N VAL A 14 4.45 -5.23 0.84
CA VAL A 14 3.45 -5.96 1.61
C VAL A 14 4.13 -6.95 2.53
N ARG A 15 3.68 -7.02 3.78
CA ARG A 15 3.99 -8.12 4.69
C ARG A 15 2.83 -9.09 4.74
N VAL A 16 3.09 -10.38 4.64
CA VAL A 16 2.09 -11.45 4.78
C VAL A 16 2.51 -12.33 5.94
N ALA A 17 1.60 -12.54 6.90
CA ALA A 17 1.89 -13.24 8.15
C ALA A 17 3.12 -12.69 8.92
N GLY A 18 3.38 -11.38 8.79
CA GLY A 18 4.50 -10.68 9.44
C GLY A 18 5.81 -10.65 8.64
N GLU A 19 5.95 -11.49 7.61
CA GLU A 19 7.14 -11.56 6.76
C GLU A 19 6.98 -10.72 5.50
N LEU A 20 8.08 -10.16 4.97
CA LEU A 20 8.05 -9.44 3.70
C LEU A 20 7.66 -10.39 2.57
N ALA A 21 6.63 -10.01 1.80
CA ALA A 21 6.16 -10.80 0.68
C ALA A 21 7.18 -10.80 -0.46
N THR A 22 7.33 -11.95 -1.11
CA THR A 22 7.98 -12.03 -2.41
C THR A 22 7.05 -11.39 -3.44
N GLU A 23 7.57 -10.43 -4.19
CA GLU A 23 6.85 -9.77 -5.27
C GLU A 23 7.32 -10.30 -6.62
N TYR A 24 6.37 -10.47 -7.53
CA TYR A 24 6.55 -10.95 -8.89
C TYR A 24 6.07 -9.88 -9.87
N ASP A 25 6.79 -9.71 -10.96
CA ASP A 25 6.39 -8.79 -12.02
C ASP A 25 5.10 -9.30 -12.70
N PRO A 26 4.26 -8.37 -13.19
CA PRO A 26 3.08 -8.74 -13.95
C PRO A 26 3.47 -9.45 -15.25
N LEU A 27 2.60 -10.33 -15.74
CA LEU A 27 2.79 -11.00 -17.02
C LEU A 27 2.75 -9.95 -18.15
N ASP A 28 3.61 -10.11 -19.17
CA ASP A 28 3.83 -9.16 -20.28
C ASP A 28 2.55 -8.74 -21.05
N ASN A 29 1.45 -9.48 -20.88
CA ASN A 29 0.17 -9.26 -21.56
C ASN A 29 -0.81 -8.39 -20.77
N GLN A 30 -0.42 -7.87 -19.62
CA GLN A 30 -1.29 -7.04 -18.79
C GLN A 30 -1.07 -5.56 -19.11
N GLU A 31 -2.11 -4.89 -19.62
CA GLU A 31 -2.05 -3.45 -19.86
C GLU A 31 -1.70 -2.71 -18.56
N SER A 32 -0.62 -1.91 -18.60
CA SER A 32 -0.28 -1.03 -17.50
C SER A 32 -1.38 0.03 -17.35
N VAL A 33 -2.05 0.06 -16.20
CA VAL A 33 -2.96 1.15 -15.87
C VAL A 33 -2.15 2.45 -15.81
N ILE A 34 -2.40 3.37 -16.75
CA ILE A 34 -1.81 4.70 -16.75
C ILE A 34 -2.67 5.57 -15.84
N ASN A 35 -2.17 5.83 -14.63
CA ASN A 35 -2.77 6.81 -13.74
C ASN A 35 -2.29 8.21 -14.14
N LEU A 36 -3.22 9.12 -14.40
CA LEU A 36 -2.95 10.53 -14.67
C LEU A 36 -3.48 11.37 -13.51
N ASP A 37 -2.75 12.41 -13.14
CA ASP A 37 -3.26 13.43 -12.23
C ASP A 37 -4.26 14.36 -12.94
N LYS A 38 -4.76 15.38 -12.22
CA LYS A 38 -5.74 16.34 -12.73
C LYS A 38 -5.19 17.18 -13.89
N GLU A 39 -3.88 17.28 -14.03
CA GLU A 39 -3.17 18.08 -15.03
C GLU A 39 -2.71 17.22 -16.21
N GLY A 40 -2.99 15.90 -16.18
CA GLY A 40 -2.58 14.96 -17.20
C GLY A 40 -1.14 14.46 -17.04
N THR A 41 -0.51 14.72 -15.89
CA THR A 41 0.81 14.17 -15.56
C THR A 41 0.67 12.71 -15.16
N LYS A 42 1.53 11.86 -15.70
CA LYS A 42 1.58 10.45 -15.33
C LYS A 42 2.00 10.32 -13.85
N ILE A 43 1.19 9.60 -13.08
CA ILE A 43 1.50 9.24 -11.70
C ILE A 43 2.35 7.96 -11.74
N PRO A 44 3.58 7.98 -11.19
CA PRO A 44 4.38 6.78 -11.10
C PRO A 44 3.62 5.66 -10.40
N THR A 45 3.45 4.55 -11.11
CA THR A 45 2.71 3.39 -10.62
C THR A 45 3.52 2.13 -10.89
N ARG A 46 3.54 1.22 -9.93
CA ARG A 46 4.09 -0.12 -10.08
C ARG A 46 3.06 -1.15 -9.65
N ASN A 47 2.76 -2.06 -10.58
CA ASN A 47 1.92 -3.22 -10.30
C ASN A 47 2.82 -4.43 -10.08
N CYS A 48 2.49 -5.26 -9.10
CA CYS A 48 3.17 -6.53 -8.84
C CYS A 48 2.18 -7.52 -8.25
N TYR A 49 2.54 -8.79 -8.32
CA TYR A 49 1.84 -9.88 -7.65
C TYR A 49 2.61 -10.31 -6.42
N ILE A 50 1.88 -10.74 -5.40
CA ILE A 50 2.46 -11.38 -4.21
C ILE A 50 1.79 -12.72 -3.99
N GLU A 51 2.54 -13.67 -3.45
CA GLU A 51 1.94 -14.87 -2.90
C GLU A 51 1.13 -14.53 -1.64
N SER A 52 -0.08 -15.06 -1.57
CA SER A 52 -0.94 -14.89 -0.41
C SER A 52 -1.60 -16.21 -0.04
N LYS A 53 -1.99 -16.33 1.23
CA LYS A 53 -2.75 -17.45 1.76
C LYS A 53 -4.04 -16.92 2.36
N SER A 54 -5.18 -17.49 2.00
CA SER A 54 -6.46 -17.11 2.59
C SER A 54 -6.42 -17.17 4.11
N GLY A 55 -6.99 -16.16 4.75
CA GLY A 55 -6.99 -16.02 6.21
C GLY A 55 -5.66 -15.51 6.79
N ALA A 56 -4.60 -15.34 5.99
CA ALA A 56 -3.38 -14.72 6.48
C ALA A 56 -3.58 -13.20 6.66
N GLU A 57 -3.09 -12.69 7.78
CA GLU A 57 -2.98 -11.25 8.02
C GLU A 57 -1.96 -10.64 7.06
N PHE A 58 -2.19 -9.40 6.65
CA PHE A 58 -1.21 -8.64 5.89
C PHE A 58 -1.10 -7.20 6.38
N ALA A 59 -0.01 -6.55 6.01
CA ALA A 59 0.23 -5.14 6.28
C ALA A 59 0.96 -4.48 5.12
N VAL A 60 0.73 -3.19 4.93
CA VAL A 60 1.49 -2.37 3.98
C VAL A 60 2.59 -1.64 4.74
N GLU A 61 3.84 -1.88 4.37
CA GLU A 61 5.01 -1.18 4.88
C GLU A 61 5.43 -0.11 3.88
N VAL A 62 5.46 1.14 4.33
CA VAL A 62 5.98 2.26 3.54
C VAL A 62 7.24 2.78 4.21
N THR A 63 8.33 2.81 3.47
CA THR A 63 9.63 3.31 3.93
C THR A 63 10.06 4.48 3.06
N VAL A 64 10.43 5.57 3.72
CA VAL A 64 11.00 6.77 3.10
C VAL A 64 12.44 6.91 3.58
N SER A 65 13.37 6.96 2.64
CA SER A 65 14.78 7.20 2.95
C SER A 65 14.97 8.57 3.60
N ASP A 66 15.90 8.63 4.55
CA ASP A 66 16.42 9.86 5.15
C ASP A 66 17.01 10.86 4.13
N LYS A 67 17.34 10.39 2.91
CA LYS A 67 17.82 11.23 1.81
C LYS A 67 16.69 11.91 1.03
N TYR A 68 15.44 11.49 1.22
CA TYR A 68 14.31 12.11 0.53
C TYR A 68 14.14 13.55 1.01
N ARG A 69 14.01 14.48 0.06
CA ARG A 69 13.79 15.89 0.34
C ARG A 69 12.42 16.27 -0.19
N LEU A 70 11.59 16.78 0.72
CA LEU A 70 10.34 17.42 0.35
C LEU A 70 10.62 18.65 -0.52
N PRO A 71 9.80 18.92 -1.55
CA PRO A 71 9.94 20.12 -2.37
C PRO A 71 9.86 21.42 -1.54
N HIS A 72 8.96 21.46 -0.54
CA HIS A 72 8.81 22.59 0.37
C HIS A 72 8.85 22.16 1.84
N SER A 73 9.23 23.09 2.72
CA SER A 73 9.38 22.86 4.17
C SER A 73 8.08 22.56 4.90
N HIS A 74 6.94 22.88 4.31
CA HIS A 74 5.60 22.66 4.88
C HIS A 74 4.89 21.46 4.25
N ASP A 75 5.53 20.79 3.28
CA ASP A 75 4.96 19.61 2.66
C ASP A 75 4.98 18.45 3.67
N THR A 76 4.06 17.50 3.49
CA THR A 76 3.99 16.28 4.28
C THR A 76 3.80 15.10 3.36
N LEU A 77 4.26 13.92 3.80
CA LEU A 77 3.98 12.67 3.10
C LEU A 77 2.84 11.96 3.80
N ILE A 78 1.90 11.48 2.99
CA ILE A 78 0.76 10.70 3.43
C ILE A 78 0.83 9.36 2.70
N ALA A 79 0.69 8.27 3.44
CA ALA A 79 0.47 6.95 2.86
C ALA A 79 -1.00 6.59 2.99
N GLU A 80 -1.63 6.33 1.85
CA GLU A 80 -3.02 5.89 1.77
C GLU A 80 -3.06 4.43 1.31
N VAL A 81 -3.82 3.62 2.03
CA VAL A 81 -4.01 2.20 1.70
C VAL A 81 -5.45 2.02 1.24
N SER A 82 -5.61 1.58 0.00
CA SER A 82 -6.87 1.14 -0.56
C SER A 82 -6.85 -0.37 -0.81
N ILE A 83 -7.90 -1.07 -0.39
CA ILE A 83 -8.09 -2.50 -0.59
C ILE A 83 -9.33 -2.68 -1.47
N ASP A 84 -9.21 -3.45 -2.55
CA ASP A 84 -10.29 -3.72 -3.52
C ASP A 84 -10.97 -2.43 -4.06
N GLY A 85 -10.20 -1.36 -4.20
CA GLY A 85 -10.67 -0.05 -4.69
C GLY A 85 -11.31 0.85 -3.63
N GLN A 86 -11.39 0.43 -2.38
CA GLN A 86 -11.93 1.24 -1.28
C GLN A 86 -10.80 1.72 -0.35
N MET A 87 -10.76 3.01 -0.04
CA MET A 87 -9.82 3.59 0.91
C MET A 87 -10.08 3.05 2.32
N MET A 88 -9.05 2.50 2.95
CA MET A 88 -9.13 1.86 4.27
C MET A 88 -8.51 2.73 5.35
N GLU A 89 -7.30 3.23 5.12
CA GLU A 89 -6.52 3.94 6.14
C GLU A 89 -5.58 4.95 5.48
N SER A 90 -5.28 6.03 6.22
CA SER A 90 -4.34 7.08 5.80
C SER A 90 -3.45 7.47 6.97
N CYS A 91 -2.14 7.47 6.75
CA CYS A 91 -1.14 7.75 7.79
C CYS A 91 -0.17 8.84 7.34
N TYR A 92 0.03 9.83 8.19
CA TYR A 92 1.10 10.81 8.02
C TYR A 92 2.46 10.18 8.31
N ILE A 93 3.38 10.31 7.36
CA ILE A 93 4.78 9.96 7.58
C ILE A 93 5.45 11.17 8.19
N ARG A 94 6.03 11.01 9.39
CA ARG A 94 6.65 12.11 10.14
C ARG A 94 7.78 12.76 9.32
N THR A 95 7.67 14.07 9.14
CA THR A 95 8.70 14.94 8.54
C THR A 95 9.07 16.04 9.55
N PRO A 96 10.32 16.59 9.51
CA PRO A 96 11.43 16.19 8.64
C PRO A 96 12.03 14.83 9.06
N PHE A 97 12.64 14.14 8.08
CA PHE A 97 13.32 12.87 8.36
C PHE A 97 14.59 13.09 9.17
N SER A 98 14.82 12.22 10.15
CA SER A 98 16.04 12.25 10.94
C SER A 98 17.22 11.77 10.09
N PRO A 99 18.35 12.51 10.04
CA PRO A 99 19.51 12.09 9.26
C PRO A 99 20.01 10.70 9.66
N GLY A 100 20.26 9.82 8.69
CA GLY A 100 20.71 8.45 8.92
C GLY A 100 19.60 7.47 9.31
N MET A 101 18.35 7.93 9.45
CA MET A 101 17.23 7.10 9.90
C MET A 101 16.07 7.17 8.89
N PRO A 102 15.84 6.11 8.09
CA PRO A 102 14.67 6.04 7.24
C PRO A 102 13.41 6.01 8.09
N SER A 103 12.36 6.67 7.63
CA SER A 103 11.05 6.64 8.29
C SER A 103 10.22 5.52 7.70
N THR A 104 9.82 4.57 8.54
CA THR A 104 8.99 3.43 8.14
C THR A 104 7.68 3.48 8.91
N ILE A 105 6.58 3.31 8.19
CA ILE A 105 5.25 3.11 8.76
C ILE A 105 4.71 1.77 8.30
N VAL A 106 3.94 1.11 9.17
CA VAL A 106 3.30 -0.17 8.89
C VAL A 106 1.81 0.00 9.13
N ILE A 107 1.02 -0.20 8.09
CA ILE A 107 -0.44 -0.07 8.10
C ILE A 107 -1.01 -1.47 8.01
N SER A 108 -1.48 -2.00 9.14
CA SER A 108 -1.97 -3.39 9.27
C SER A 108 -3.46 -3.50 9.59
N SER A 109 -4.13 -2.38 9.82
CA SER A 109 -5.52 -2.32 10.24
C SER A 109 -6.14 -1.00 9.85
N ALA A 110 -7.48 -0.97 9.84
CA ALA A 110 -8.26 0.25 9.76
C ALA A 110 -9.28 0.30 10.91
N GLU A 111 -9.63 1.51 11.31
CA GLU A 111 -10.65 1.77 12.34
C GLU A 111 -12.06 1.82 11.75
N PHE A 112 -13.00 1.18 12.44
CA PHE A 112 -14.41 1.16 12.06
C PHE A 112 -15.29 1.52 13.26
N LEU A 113 -16.33 2.31 13.01
CA LEU A 113 -17.41 2.52 13.96
C LEU A 113 -18.22 1.23 14.12
N ALA A 114 -18.12 0.61 15.29
CA ALA A 114 -18.97 -0.50 15.69
C ALA A 114 -20.27 0.02 16.32
N GLU A 115 -21.26 -0.87 16.43
CA GLU A 115 -22.51 -0.58 17.13
C GLU A 115 -22.20 -0.11 18.57
N LYS A 116 -22.87 0.99 19.00
CA LYS A 116 -22.70 1.69 20.28
C LYS A 116 -21.48 2.61 20.40
N GLU A 117 -21.14 3.34 19.33
CA GLU A 117 -20.10 4.40 19.33
C GLU A 117 -18.69 3.95 19.73
N ARG A 118 -18.41 2.65 19.64
CA ARG A 118 -17.06 2.13 19.90
C ARG A 118 -16.31 2.04 18.58
N VAL A 119 -15.10 2.61 18.56
CA VAL A 119 -14.18 2.41 17.45
C VAL A 119 -13.47 1.07 17.64
N VAL A 120 -13.46 0.25 16.60
CA VAL A 120 -12.79 -1.05 16.58
C VAL A 120 -11.79 -1.08 15.44
N ALA A 121 -10.53 -1.35 15.76
CA ALA A 121 -9.51 -1.63 14.76
C ALA A 121 -9.67 -3.06 14.23
N ARG A 122 -9.75 -3.21 12.91
CA ARG A 122 -9.77 -4.51 12.23
C ARG A 122 -8.52 -4.68 11.41
N LYS A 123 -7.84 -5.80 11.59
CA LYS A 123 -6.65 -6.15 10.80
C LYS A 123 -7.02 -6.50 9.37
N PHE A 124 -6.09 -6.25 8.46
CA PHE A 124 -6.24 -6.69 7.07
C PHE A 124 -5.93 -8.18 6.95
N VAL A 125 -6.83 -8.91 6.28
CA VAL A 125 -6.76 -10.36 6.12
C VAL A 125 -7.16 -10.72 4.70
N PHE A 126 -6.39 -11.60 4.04
CA PHE A 126 -6.76 -12.08 2.71
C PHE A 126 -8.04 -12.90 2.74
N ALA A 127 -8.98 -12.57 1.86
CA ALA A 127 -10.22 -13.31 1.73
C ALA A 127 -9.98 -14.78 1.32
N PRO A 128 -10.89 -15.69 1.70
CA PRO A 128 -10.97 -17.02 1.10
C PRO A 128 -11.13 -16.93 -0.41
N ILE A 129 -10.39 -17.76 -1.17
CA ILE A 129 -10.66 -17.94 -2.59
C ILE A 129 -11.98 -18.71 -2.71
N THR A 130 -13.09 -17.98 -2.89
CA THR A 130 -14.38 -18.59 -3.19
C THR A 130 -14.39 -19.00 -4.67
N LYS A 131 -14.30 -20.30 -4.93
CA LYS A 131 -14.57 -20.85 -6.27
C LYS A 131 -16.07 -20.78 -6.57
N THR A 132 -16.63 -19.59 -6.75
CA THR A 132 -17.94 -19.45 -7.39
C THR A 132 -17.76 -18.93 -8.81
N CYS A 133 -17.10 -19.73 -9.65
CA CYS A 133 -17.47 -19.76 -11.06
C CYS A 133 -18.88 -20.34 -11.11
N LYS A 134 -19.91 -19.48 -11.19
CA LYS A 134 -21.17 -19.95 -11.77
C LYS A 134 -20.88 -20.27 -13.23
N PRO A 135 -21.11 -21.50 -13.72
CA PRO A 135 -21.17 -21.70 -15.15
C PRO A 135 -22.31 -20.83 -15.69
N ALA A 136 -22.00 -20.00 -16.68
CA ALA A 136 -23.03 -19.39 -17.50
C ALA A 136 -23.80 -20.54 -18.18
N TYR A 137 -25.09 -20.63 -17.89
CA TYR A 137 -26.04 -21.42 -18.68
C TYR A 137 -26.54 -20.58 -19.85
#